data_AF-A0A8S3B3U0-F1
#
_entry.id   AF-A0A8S3B3U0-F1
#
_cell.length_a   1.000
_cell.length_b   1.000
_cell.length_c   1.000
_cell.angle_alpha   90.00
_cell.angle_beta   90.00
_cell.angle_gamma   90.00
#
_symmetry.space_group_name_H-M   'P 1'
#
loop_
_entity.id
_entity.type
_entity.pdbx_description
1 polymer ?
#
loop_
_entity_poly.entity_id
_entity_poly.type
_entity_poly.pdbx_seq_one_letter_code
_entity_poly.pdbx_strand_id
1 'polypeptide(L)'
;VTIAGGHGQGTAIDQLFLPRGLFVDDDQTVVIADYWNHRIIQWKNGDTTNGQVVAGGNGEGKGLHQLQYPTDVLIGKETDS
;
A
#
# COMPACT_ATOMS: atom_id res chain seq x y z
N VAL A 1 16.22 9.35 -3.32
CA VAL A 1 14.80 9.62 -3.58
C VAL A 1 14.00 8.63 -2.79
N THR A 2 13.03 9.09 -2.00
CA THR A 2 12.06 8.22 -1.31
C THR A 2 10.79 8.23 -2.14
N ILE A 3 10.27 7.05 -2.49
CA ILE A 3 9.08 6.91 -3.35
C ILE A 3 7.83 6.61 -2.51
N ALA A 4 8.00 5.99 -1.33
CA ALA A 4 6.92 5.66 -0.40
C ALA A 4 7.38 5.82 1.06
N GLY A 5 6.51 6.30 1.93
CA GLY A 5 6.82 6.53 3.35
C GLY A 5 7.85 7.65 3.57
N GLY A 6 8.73 7.48 4.58
CA GLY A 6 9.85 8.38 4.86
C GLY A 6 9.67 9.34 6.04
N HIS A 7 8.46 9.42 6.61
CA HIS A 7 8.16 10.33 7.73
C HIS A 7 7.95 9.61 9.07
N GLY A 8 8.64 8.47 9.24
CA GLY A 8 8.55 7.63 10.43
C GLY A 8 7.33 6.73 10.45
N GLN A 9 7.14 6.07 11.60
CA GLN A 9 6.04 5.14 11.81
C GLN A 9 4.74 5.89 12.12
N GLY A 10 3.65 5.52 11.45
CA GLY A 10 2.33 6.09 11.74
C GLY A 10 1.29 5.77 10.66
N THR A 11 0.12 6.40 10.77
CA THR A 11 -1.06 6.15 9.93
C THR A 11 -1.25 7.18 8.81
N ALA A 12 -0.46 8.26 8.79
CA ALA A 12 -0.52 9.27 7.75
C ALA A 12 -0.20 8.67 6.36
N ILE A 13 -0.56 9.38 5.29
CA ILE A 13 -0.41 8.86 3.93
C ILE A 13 1.05 8.70 3.50
N ASP A 14 1.96 9.41 4.16
CA ASP A 14 3.40 9.44 3.96
C ASP A 14 4.16 8.68 5.07
N GLN A 15 3.44 7.90 5.88
CA GLN A 15 3.96 7.04 6.94
C GLN A 15 3.52 5.60 6.71
N LEU A 16 4.30 4.65 7.25
CA LEU A 16 4.02 3.22 7.19
C LEU A 16 4.16 2.63 8.59
N PHE A 17 3.48 1.52 8.88
CA PHE A 17 3.56 0.84 10.17
C PHE A 17 3.82 -0.68 10.00
N LEU A 18 5.11 -1.04 10.16
CA LEU A 18 5.67 -2.38 9.95
C LEU A 18 5.17 -3.05 8.65
N PRO A 19 5.33 -2.41 7.47
CA PRO A 19 4.91 -2.99 6.21
C PRO A 19 5.60 -4.33 5.97
N ARG A 20 4.91 -5.27 5.31
CA ARG A 20 5.40 -6.65 5.12
C ARG A 20 5.59 -7.08 3.67
N GLY A 21 4.73 -6.62 2.78
CA GLY A 21 4.76 -6.98 1.37
C GLY A 21 4.87 -5.75 0.49
N LEU A 22 5.53 -5.88 -0.65
CA LEU A 22 5.60 -4.84 -1.67
C LEU A 22 5.58 -5.45 -3.07
N PHE A 23 4.94 -4.74 -3.99
CA PHE A 23 4.95 -5.04 -5.42
C PHE A 23 5.33 -3.77 -6.18
N VAL A 24 6.05 -3.94 -7.28
CA VAL A 24 6.40 -2.85 -8.20
C VAL A 24 6.01 -3.29 -9.60
N ASP A 25 5.20 -2.49 -10.30
CA ASP A 25 4.81 -2.75 -11.69
C ASP A 25 5.83 -2.18 -12.70
N ASP A 26 5.57 -2.43 -13.99
CA ASP A 26 6.45 -1.98 -15.08
C ASP A 26 6.46 -0.44 -15.21
N ASP A 27 5.43 0.25 -14.70
CA ASP A 27 5.31 1.72 -14.65
C ASP A 27 6.00 2.32 -13.40
N GLN A 28 6.66 1.49 -12.59
CA GLN A 28 7.28 1.84 -11.31
C GLN A 28 6.27 2.34 -10.25
N THR A 29 5.01 1.94 -10.35
CA THR A 29 4.04 2.07 -9.24
C THR A 29 4.45 1.11 -8.14
N VAL A 30 4.57 1.63 -6.92
CA VAL A 30 4.88 0.85 -5.72
C VAL A 30 3.58 0.62 -4.95
N VAL A 31 3.27 -0.64 -4.66
CA VAL A 31 2.11 -1.02 -3.83
C VAL A 31 2.60 -1.77 -2.61
N ILE A 32 2.14 -1.38 -1.42
CA ILE A 32 2.65 -1.85 -0.14
C ILE A 32 1.52 -2.41 0.72
N ALA A 33 1.73 -3.59 1.29
CA ALA A 33 0.93 -4.12 2.38
C ALA A 33 1.39 -3.50 3.71
N ASP A 34 0.67 -2.48 4.15
CA ASP A 34 0.95 -1.71 5.37
C ASP A 34 0.26 -2.37 6.57
N TYR A 35 0.95 -3.39 7.08
CA TYR A 35 0.43 -4.44 7.97
C TYR A 35 -0.34 -3.91 9.19
N TRP A 36 0.27 -3.03 10.00
CA TRP A 36 -0.38 -2.53 11.22
C TRP A 36 -1.39 -1.43 10.96
N ASN A 37 -1.35 -0.81 9.78
CA ASN A 37 -2.36 0.16 9.37
C ASN A 37 -3.56 -0.52 8.68
N HIS A 38 -3.55 -1.85 8.53
CA HIS A 38 -4.66 -2.61 7.97
C HIS A 38 -5.08 -2.08 6.59
N ARG A 39 -4.11 -1.73 5.75
CA ARG A 39 -4.34 -1.12 4.44
C ARG A 39 -3.35 -1.62 3.38
N ILE A 40 -3.78 -1.56 2.13
CA ILE A 40 -2.91 -1.57 0.95
C ILE A 40 -2.84 -0.15 0.42
N ILE A 41 -1.62 0.34 0.22
CA ILE A 41 -1.37 1.72 -0.21
C ILE A 41 -0.44 1.73 -1.43
N GLN A 42 -0.76 2.56 -2.42
CA GLN A 42 -0.01 2.70 -3.66
C GLN A 42 0.65 4.08 -3.79
N TRP A 43 1.79 4.13 -4.46
CA TRP A 43 2.45 5.35 -4.94
C TRP A 43 2.80 5.18 -6.40
N LYS A 44 2.36 6.12 -7.23
CA LYS A 44 2.72 6.13 -8.64
C LYS A 44 4.11 6.71 -8.81
N ASN A 45 4.80 6.29 -9.87
CA ASN A 45 6.10 6.86 -10.21
C ASN A 45 6.01 8.38 -10.35
N GLY A 46 6.96 9.09 -9.76
CA GLY A 46 7.01 10.56 -9.72
C GLY A 46 6.10 11.20 -8.66
N ASP A 47 5.21 10.46 -8.01
CA ASP A 47 4.37 10.98 -6.93
C ASP A 47 4.86 10.48 -5.56
N THR A 48 5.79 11.23 -4.97
CA THR A 48 6.41 10.89 -3.68
C THR A 48 5.62 11.40 -2.47
N THR A 49 4.52 12.12 -2.68
CA THR A 49 3.75 12.79 -1.61
C THR A 49 2.31 12.33 -1.50
N ASN A 50 1.71 11.81 -2.58
CA ASN A 50 0.30 11.39 -2.60
C ASN A 50 0.18 9.88 -2.71
N GLY A 51 0.49 9.18 -1.62
CA GLY A 51 0.06 7.79 -1.49
C GLY A 51 -1.47 7.69 -1.61
N GLN A 52 -1.97 6.57 -2.08
CA GLN A 52 -3.41 6.31 -2.17
C GLN A 52 -3.74 4.96 -1.55
N VAL A 53 -4.69 4.95 -0.61
CA VAL A 53 -5.21 3.69 -0.06
C VAL A 53 -6.12 3.06 -1.10
N VAL A 54 -5.75 1.87 -1.58
CA VAL A 54 -6.49 1.12 -2.62
C VAL A 54 -7.32 -0.02 -2.06
N ALA A 55 -7.04 -0.45 -0.83
CA ALA A 55 -7.86 -1.40 -0.09
C ALA A 55 -7.63 -1.24 1.43
N GLY A 56 -8.65 -1.52 2.24
CA GLY A 56 -8.58 -1.39 3.70
C GLY A 56 -8.54 0.07 4.18
N GLY A 57 -7.86 0.32 5.30
CA GLY A 57 -7.71 1.65 5.90
C GLY A 57 -8.87 2.09 6.82
N ASN A 58 -9.91 1.26 6.98
CA ASN A 58 -11.05 1.51 7.87
C ASN A 58 -10.96 0.71 9.18
N GLY A 59 -9.73 0.53 9.68
CA GLY A 59 -9.42 -0.31 10.82
C GLY A 59 -9.38 -1.80 10.50
N GLU A 60 -8.95 -2.58 11.50
CA GLU A 60 -8.92 -4.03 11.44
C GLU A 60 -10.35 -4.61 11.33
N GLY A 61 -10.56 -5.55 10.42
CA GLY A 61 -11.78 -6.35 10.43
C GLY A 61 -12.08 -7.08 9.13
N LYS A 62 -13.30 -7.62 9.06
CA LYS A 62 -13.83 -8.39 7.93
C LYS A 62 -14.93 -7.66 7.15
N GLY A 63 -15.16 -6.38 7.46
CA GLY A 63 -16.08 -5.54 6.72
C GLY A 63 -15.60 -5.29 5.29
N LEU A 64 -16.51 -4.86 4.41
CA LEU A 64 -16.26 -4.71 2.97
C LEU A 64 -15.03 -3.84 2.64
N HIS A 65 -14.73 -2.84 3.47
CA HIS A 65 -13.61 -1.92 3.29
C HIS A 65 -12.54 -2.03 4.39
N GLN A 66 -12.51 -3.17 5.10
CA GLN A 66 -11.53 -3.46 6.14
C GLN A 66 -10.58 -4.57 5.67
N LEU A 67 -9.35 -4.50 6.16
CA LEU A 67 -8.39 -5.59 6.06
C LEU A 67 -7.93 -5.98 7.46
N GLN A 68 -7.39 -7.17 7.59
CA GLN A 68 -6.81 -7.64 8.84
C GLN A 68 -5.42 -8.15 8.54
N TYR A 69 -4.40 -7.41 9.00
CA TYR A 69 -2.99 -7.79 8.91
C TYR A 69 -2.55 -8.22 7.49
N PRO A 70 -2.71 -7.36 6.46
CA PRO A 70 -2.25 -7.69 5.12
C PRO A 70 -0.74 -7.96 5.15
N THR A 71 -0.33 -9.11 4.60
CA THR A 71 1.07 -9.58 4.67
C THR A 71 1.79 -9.47 3.34
N ASP A 72 1.05 -9.59 2.23
CA ASP A 72 1.61 -9.60 0.89
C ASP A 72 0.67 -8.92 -0.11
N VAL A 73 1.21 -8.52 -1.25
CA VAL A 73 0.47 -7.96 -2.38
C VAL A 73 1.03 -8.48 -3.68
N LEU A 74 0.16 -9.02 -4.52
CA LEU A 74 0.46 -9.48 -5.87
C LEU A 74 -0.55 -8.84 -6.81
N ILE A 75 -0.08 -8.22 -7.88
CA ILE A 75 -0.95 -7.70 -8.94
C ILE A 75 -0.89 -8.68 -10.10
N GLY A 76 -2.06 -9.19 -10.50
CA GLY A 76 -2.17 -9.99 -11.71
C GLY A 76 -1.90 -9.12 -12.93
N LYS A 77 -1.06 -9.60 -13.85
CA LYS A 77 -1.03 -9.04 -15.20
C LYS A 77 -2.24 -9.63 -15.94
N GLU A 78 -3.28 -8.82 -16.15
CA GLU A 78 -4.32 -9.15 -17.14
C GLU A 78 -3.59 -9.23 -18.49
N THR A 79 -3.49 -10.43 -19.04
CA THR A 79 -3.14 -10.58 -20.45
C THR A 79 -4.42 -10.39 -21.23
N ASP A 80 -4.73 -9.16 -21.65
CA ASP A 80 -5.78 -8.94 -22.64
C ASP A 80 -5.47 -9.87 -23.83
N SER A 81 -6.34 -10.84 -24.07
CA SER A 81 -6.30 -11.75 -25.23
C SER A 81 -7.19 -11.20 -26.34
#